data_AF-A0A7C5EQ65-F1
#
_entry.id   AF-A0A7C5EQ65-F1
#
_cell.length_a   1.000
_cell.length_b   1.000
_cell.length_c   1.000
_cell.angle_alpha   90.00
_cell.angle_beta   90.00
_cell.angle_gamma   90.00
#
_symmetry.space_group_name_H-M   'P 1'
#
loop_
_entity.id
_entity.type
_entity.pdbx_description
1 polymer ?
#
loop_
_entity_poly.entity_id
_entity_poly.type
_entity_poly.pdbx_seq_one_letter_code
_entity_poly.pdbx_strand_id
1 'polypeptide(L)'
;MESEALPRLRGDLEILSGQPDATLIYDPVQRTLFELHPEDLPLVKLLDGKHSLPEIARGLRRPLAEVQELVDDLSDAFLLEDPEQEEMLRALRRRNREEDRLLAPVLDNGPLPDPSVPPIHVVDDARHTCLRCGACCHYAVPVSPEERTRLEAVDWPAGTVPEESGGLFQLRPGLQWGRLEETIATRSDPTRCVFLDENNLCQVHQRLGETAKPFVCRLFPLAFPVLVPEGILFSLTFECPFIYATYDTGEPFAVRPELLRALAAEMEEIYILPSEIDLSEGKKLAREPFLQWEEQLRGRLVAPATRPEAFLETLAHAWGELDAHEVSPSPTPEAFGHMAQALREAALSEQPLLSETPEGTEGSRQAGIVLEALKERPLRAWEPVPWEDGPEADRFLVRFAHHFLGGKQYLLYRTAWLGLRALAAIVLLSRCDASFLARQAGRERVGVEMLNRAVARWCRLLDLRPIRLAYVRAALQG
;
A
#
# COMPACT_ATOMS: atom_id res chain seq x y z
N MET A 1 52.56 9.48 12.10
CA MET A 1 51.40 10.38 12.14
C MET A 1 50.35 9.70 11.30
N GLU A 2 49.49 8.92 11.94
CA GLU A 2 48.26 8.46 11.28
C GLU A 2 47.48 9.71 10.90
N SER A 3 47.02 9.76 9.66
CA SER A 3 46.15 10.85 9.20
C SER A 3 44.92 10.85 10.09
N GLU A 4 44.66 11.94 10.81
CA GLU A 4 43.48 12.07 11.65
C GLU A 4 42.24 11.90 10.74
N ALA A 5 41.37 10.96 11.07
CA ALA A 5 40.18 10.67 10.26
C ALA A 5 39.24 11.88 10.29
N LEU A 6 38.79 12.31 9.11
CA LEU A 6 37.85 13.43 8.95
C LEU A 6 36.48 12.84 8.56
N PRO A 7 35.60 12.56 9.53
CA PRO A 7 34.32 11.91 9.24
C PRO A 7 33.44 12.81 8.40
N ARG A 8 32.69 12.20 7.49
CA ARG A 8 31.75 12.89 6.62
C ARG A 8 30.45 12.14 6.55
N LEU A 9 29.34 12.82 6.80
CA LEU A 9 28.01 12.25 6.60
C LEU A 9 27.78 12.05 5.09
N ARG A 10 27.14 10.94 4.72
CA ARG A 10 26.75 10.69 3.32
C ARG A 10 25.83 11.79 2.80
N GLY A 11 26.10 12.24 1.58
CA GLY A 11 25.35 13.33 0.95
C GLY A 11 23.95 12.97 0.44
N ASP A 12 23.56 11.70 0.49
CA ASP A 12 22.24 11.22 0.05
C ASP A 12 21.25 11.00 1.20
N LEU A 13 21.60 11.37 2.43
CA LEU A 13 20.71 11.26 3.60
C LEU A 13 19.77 12.46 3.71
N GLU A 14 18.57 12.22 4.23
CA GLU A 14 17.57 13.25 4.50
C GLU A 14 17.49 13.48 6.01
N ILE A 15 17.83 14.69 6.47
CA ILE A 15 17.70 15.08 7.89
C ILE A 15 16.34 15.74 8.10
N LEU A 16 15.57 15.17 9.01
CA LEU A 16 14.19 15.55 9.28
C LEU A 16 14.13 16.15 10.68
N SER A 17 13.81 17.45 10.71
CA SER A 17 13.65 18.21 11.95
C SER A 17 12.20 18.69 12.00
N GLY A 18 11.47 18.31 13.06
CA GLY A 18 10.02 18.58 13.14
C GLY A 18 9.26 17.78 14.18
N GLN A 19 9.89 16.82 14.87
CA GLN A 19 9.35 16.22 16.09
C GLN A 19 9.89 17.00 17.30
N PRO A 20 9.08 17.26 18.35
CA PRO A 20 9.52 18.04 19.51
C PRO A 20 10.75 17.46 20.21
N ASP A 21 10.88 16.13 20.20
CA ASP A 21 11.84 15.39 21.03
C ASP A 21 12.88 14.58 20.24
N ALA A 22 12.81 14.58 18.89
CA ALA A 22 13.72 13.79 18.06
C ALA A 22 14.07 14.49 16.73
N THR A 23 15.32 14.32 16.30
CA THR A 23 15.75 14.54 14.91
C THR A 23 15.87 13.18 14.24
N LEU A 24 15.36 13.00 13.04
CA LEU A 24 15.53 11.74 12.32
C LEU A 24 16.47 11.92 11.13
N ILE A 25 17.26 10.89 10.84
CA ILE A 25 18.02 10.76 9.60
C ILE A 25 17.42 9.60 8.82
N TYR A 26 16.86 9.89 7.65
CA TYR A 26 16.38 8.87 6.72
C TYR A 26 17.48 8.49 5.74
N ASP A 27 17.79 7.20 5.66
CA ASP A 27 18.69 6.65 4.65
C ASP A 27 17.87 6.05 3.49
N PRO A 28 17.84 6.68 2.30
CA PRO A 28 17.08 6.14 1.16
C PRO A 28 17.69 4.87 0.54
N VAL A 29 18.96 4.56 0.86
CA VAL A 29 19.63 3.34 0.37
C VAL A 29 19.23 2.14 1.23
N GLN A 30 19.23 2.32 2.54
CA GLN A 30 18.80 1.27 3.48
C GLN A 30 17.28 1.25 3.69
N ARG A 31 16.60 2.37 3.38
CA ARG A 31 15.18 2.64 3.66
C ARG A 31 14.84 2.55 5.15
N THR A 32 15.77 3.00 5.98
CA THR A 32 15.67 2.98 7.44
C THR A 32 15.69 4.39 8.01
N LEU A 33 15.18 4.51 9.24
CA LEU A 33 15.27 5.72 10.04
C LEU A 33 16.30 5.50 11.14
N PHE A 34 17.14 6.51 11.35
CA PHE A 34 18.02 6.62 12.49
C PHE A 34 17.52 7.76 13.38
N GLU A 35 17.25 7.46 14.64
CA GLU A 35 16.83 8.46 15.62
C GLU A 35 18.05 9.14 16.23
N LEU A 36 18.05 10.47 16.16
CA LEU A 36 19.12 11.33 16.66
C LEU A 36 18.56 12.24 17.75
N HIS A 37 19.24 12.31 18.90
CA HIS A 37 18.85 13.26 19.93
C HIS A 37 18.98 14.70 19.39
N PRO A 38 18.02 15.61 19.64
CA PRO A 38 18.07 16.97 19.08
C PRO A 38 19.37 17.73 19.40
N GLU A 39 19.99 17.46 20.56
CA GLU A 39 21.26 18.06 20.97
C GLU A 39 22.47 17.61 20.14
N ASP A 40 22.35 16.50 19.41
CA ASP A 40 23.39 15.96 18.54
C ASP A 40 23.35 16.54 17.12
N LEU A 41 22.27 17.22 16.72
CA LEU A 41 22.14 17.81 15.39
C LEU A 41 23.29 18.79 15.04
N PRO A 42 23.77 19.67 15.95
CA PRO A 42 24.95 20.49 15.68
C PRO A 42 26.21 19.68 15.39
N LEU A 43 26.38 18.51 16.01
CA LEU A 43 27.50 17.60 15.76
C LEU A 43 27.40 16.99 14.37
N VAL A 44 26.24 16.44 14.02
CA VAL A 44 26.00 15.85 12.68
C VAL A 44 26.26 16.88 11.57
N LYS A 45 25.89 18.15 11.78
CA LYS A 45 26.19 19.25 10.83
C LYS A 45 27.68 19.54 10.65
N LEU A 46 28.54 19.14 11.59
CA LEU A 46 29.99 19.30 11.52
C LEU A 46 30.71 18.05 10.96
N LEU A 47 30.00 16.96 10.68
CA LEU A 47 30.52 15.79 9.97
C LEU A 47 30.59 16.07 8.46
N ASP A 48 31.40 17.06 8.08
CA ASP A 48 31.51 17.59 6.72
C ASP A 48 32.78 17.14 5.98
N GLY A 49 33.58 16.26 6.60
CA GLY A 49 34.89 15.82 6.12
C GLY A 49 35.98 16.88 6.21
N LYS A 50 35.76 17.98 6.95
CA LYS A 50 36.74 19.08 7.11
C LYS A 50 37.24 19.25 8.54
N HIS A 51 36.52 18.73 9.53
CA HIS A 51 36.85 18.86 10.94
C HIS A 51 37.20 17.49 11.53
N SER A 52 38.26 17.43 12.35
CA SER A 52 38.56 16.20 13.11
C SER A 52 37.69 16.09 14.36
N LEU A 53 37.54 14.87 14.91
CA LEU A 53 36.73 14.65 16.12
C LEU A 53 37.15 15.55 17.30
N PRO A 54 38.46 15.75 17.58
CA PRO A 54 38.89 16.71 18.60
C PRO A 54 38.51 18.16 18.31
N GLU A 55 38.47 18.58 17.04
CA GLU A 55 38.03 19.93 16.64
C GLU A 55 36.53 20.10 16.85
N ILE A 56 35.72 19.11 16.45
CA ILE A 56 34.27 19.08 16.66
C ILE A 56 33.96 19.12 18.15
N ALA A 57 34.58 18.24 18.94
CA ALA A 57 34.41 18.19 20.40
C ALA A 57 34.74 19.54 21.06
N ARG A 58 35.84 20.17 20.65
CA ARG A 58 36.23 21.51 21.14
C ARG A 58 35.23 22.59 20.73
N GLY A 59 34.77 22.57 19.48
CA GLY A 59 33.81 23.54 18.93
C GLY A 59 32.46 23.49 19.62
N LEU A 60 31.98 22.29 19.95
CA LEU A 60 30.70 22.07 20.64
C LEU A 60 30.81 22.06 22.16
N ARG A 61 32.04 22.10 22.71
CA ARG A 61 32.33 21.98 24.15
C ARG A 61 31.78 20.67 24.74
N ARG A 62 31.90 19.56 24.01
CA ARG A 62 31.51 18.22 24.44
C ARG A 62 32.74 17.34 24.71
N PRO A 63 32.65 16.35 25.62
CA PRO A 63 33.70 15.35 25.78
C PRO A 63 33.97 14.61 24.47
N LEU A 64 35.25 14.41 24.12
CA LEU A 64 35.63 13.69 22.90
C LEU A 64 35.05 12.27 22.84
N ALA A 65 34.92 11.60 23.99
CA ALA A 65 34.35 10.26 24.07
C ALA A 65 32.88 10.21 23.61
N GLU A 66 32.06 11.19 24.00
CA GLU A 66 30.66 11.28 23.55
C GLU A 66 30.57 11.55 22.04
N VAL A 67 31.47 12.39 21.51
CA VAL A 67 31.54 12.65 20.07
C VAL A 67 31.94 11.39 19.31
N GLN A 68 32.90 10.63 19.84
CA GLN A 68 33.34 9.37 19.27
C GLN A 68 32.22 8.33 19.27
N GLU A 69 31.55 8.14 20.40
CA GLU A 69 30.44 7.18 20.55
C GLU A 69 29.34 7.43 19.51
N LEU A 70 28.87 8.67 19.36
CA LEU A 70 27.88 9.00 18.34
C LEU A 70 28.40 8.77 16.91
N VAL A 71 29.66 9.08 16.64
CA VAL A 71 30.24 8.86 15.30
C VAL A 71 30.37 7.37 15.00
N ASP A 72 30.69 6.55 16.01
CA ASP A 72 30.72 5.10 15.90
C ASP A 72 29.30 4.57 15.63
N ASP A 73 28.27 5.06 16.34
CA ASP A 73 26.87 4.69 16.08
C ASP A 73 26.41 5.05 14.65
N LEU A 74 26.76 6.25 14.17
CA LEU A 74 26.46 6.68 12.80
C LEU A 74 27.23 5.84 11.75
N SER A 75 28.44 5.41 12.08
CA SER A 75 29.26 4.54 11.23
C SER A 75 28.67 3.13 11.16
N ASP A 76 28.27 2.56 12.29
CA ASP A 76 27.62 1.25 12.40
C ASP A 76 26.26 1.22 11.69
N ALA A 77 25.56 2.37 11.66
CA ALA A 77 24.36 2.58 10.87
C ALA A 77 24.62 2.88 9.38
N PHE A 78 25.87 2.85 8.91
CA PHE A 78 26.29 3.12 7.52
C PHE A 78 25.89 4.52 7.01
N LEU A 79 25.86 5.52 7.89
CA LEU A 79 25.47 6.91 7.57
C LEU A 79 26.67 7.79 7.20
N LEU A 80 27.90 7.35 7.46
CA LEU A 80 29.12 8.06 7.11
C LEU A 80 29.70 7.60 5.76
N GLU A 81 30.46 8.47 5.10
CA GLU A 81 31.24 8.12 3.92
C GLU A 81 32.41 7.21 4.35
N ASP A 82 32.30 5.93 4.02
CA ASP A 82 33.37 4.94 4.23
C ASP A 82 33.71 4.24 2.90
N PRO A 83 34.95 4.38 2.39
CA PRO A 83 35.40 3.68 1.19
C PRO A 83 35.24 2.16 1.24
N GLU A 84 35.31 1.54 2.42
CA GLU A 84 35.15 0.09 2.60
C GLU A 84 33.68 -0.32 2.42
N GLN A 85 32.73 0.57 2.73
CA GLN A 85 31.28 0.32 2.64
C GLN A 85 30.67 0.74 1.30
N GLU A 86 31.34 1.60 0.52
CA GLU A 86 30.80 2.21 -0.69
C GLU A 86 30.44 1.17 -1.79
N GLU A 87 31.16 0.05 -1.89
CA GLU A 87 30.79 -1.02 -2.83
C GLU A 87 29.44 -1.68 -2.45
N MET A 88 29.24 -1.95 -1.15
CA MET A 88 27.99 -2.49 -0.63
C MET A 88 26.83 -1.50 -0.85
N LEU A 89 27.01 -0.22 -0.51
CA LEU A 89 26.00 0.81 -0.72
C LEU A 89 25.67 0.99 -2.22
N ARG A 90 26.66 0.91 -3.12
CA ARG A 90 26.42 0.88 -4.58
C ARG A 90 25.58 -0.33 -5.01
N ALA A 91 25.84 -1.51 -4.44
CA ALA A 91 25.06 -2.70 -4.72
C ALA A 91 23.61 -2.55 -4.23
N LEU A 92 23.40 -1.98 -3.04
CA LEU A 92 22.06 -1.67 -2.51
C LEU A 92 21.32 -0.64 -3.37
N ARG A 93 21.98 0.46 -3.76
CA ARG A 93 21.40 1.46 -4.68
C ARG A 93 20.98 0.84 -6.01
N ARG A 94 21.79 -0.06 -6.56
CA ARG A 94 21.43 -0.81 -7.79
C ARG A 94 20.21 -1.69 -7.58
N ARG A 95 20.16 -2.44 -6.46
CA ARG A 95 19.00 -3.27 -6.09
C ARG A 95 17.73 -2.42 -5.94
N ASN A 96 17.79 -1.31 -5.21
CA ASN A 96 16.64 -0.44 -4.99
C ASN A 96 16.09 0.12 -6.32
N ARG A 97 16.97 0.57 -7.23
CA ARG A 97 16.56 1.02 -8.57
C ARG A 97 15.90 -0.07 -9.40
N GLU A 98 16.40 -1.30 -9.32
CA GLU A 98 15.81 -2.45 -10.00
C GLU A 98 14.42 -2.76 -9.44
N GLU A 99 14.26 -2.76 -8.12
CA GLU A 99 12.97 -2.93 -7.47
C GLU A 99 11.99 -1.82 -7.82
N ASP A 100 12.42 -0.55 -7.79
CA ASP A 100 11.58 0.59 -8.18
C ASP A 100 11.13 0.46 -9.63
N ARG A 101 12.00 -0.02 -10.52
CA ARG A 101 11.64 -0.33 -11.90
C ARG A 101 10.63 -1.47 -12.01
N LEU A 102 10.71 -2.49 -11.16
CA LEU A 102 9.77 -3.61 -11.13
C LEU A 102 8.38 -3.21 -10.61
N LEU A 103 8.33 -2.19 -9.75
CA LEU A 103 7.11 -1.69 -9.14
C LEU A 103 6.53 -0.45 -9.81
N ALA A 104 7.27 0.16 -10.74
CA ALA A 104 6.80 1.31 -11.50
C ALA A 104 5.44 0.97 -12.15
N PRO A 105 4.39 1.77 -11.95
CA PRO A 105 3.09 1.53 -12.55
C PRO A 105 3.12 1.78 -14.07
N VAL A 106 2.13 1.26 -14.79
CA VAL A 106 1.85 1.69 -16.17
C VAL A 106 1.37 3.15 -16.20
N LEU A 107 0.69 3.60 -15.15
CA LEU A 107 0.18 4.95 -15.04
C LEU A 107 1.32 5.96 -14.88
N ASP A 108 1.20 7.12 -15.54
CA ASP A 108 2.08 8.25 -15.30
C ASP A 108 1.66 8.96 -14.01
N ASN A 109 2.58 9.68 -13.37
CA ASN A 109 2.26 10.65 -12.34
C ASN A 109 2.40 12.06 -12.93
N GLY A 110 1.45 12.92 -12.64
CA GLY A 110 1.54 14.32 -13.04
C GLY A 110 0.76 15.24 -12.10
N PRO A 111 0.96 16.56 -12.25
CA PRO A 111 0.20 17.52 -11.48
C PRO A 111 -1.28 17.34 -11.78
N LEU A 112 -2.12 17.47 -10.76
CA LEU A 112 -3.56 17.48 -10.94
C LEU A 112 -3.95 18.63 -11.91
N PRO A 113 -4.68 18.37 -13.01
CA PRO A 113 -5.30 19.44 -13.78
C PRO A 113 -6.34 20.13 -12.90
N ASP A 114 -6.61 21.43 -13.10
CA ASP A 114 -7.66 22.13 -12.34
C ASP A 114 -8.96 21.28 -12.33
N PRO A 115 -9.36 20.71 -11.18
CA PRO A 115 -10.41 19.70 -11.10
C PRO A 115 -11.80 20.29 -11.29
N SER A 116 -11.93 21.62 -11.33
CA SER A 116 -13.15 22.29 -11.76
C SER A 116 -13.42 22.13 -13.26
N VAL A 117 -12.41 21.68 -14.02
CA VAL A 117 -12.43 21.61 -15.49
C VAL A 117 -12.80 20.22 -16.02
N PRO A 118 -12.17 19.10 -15.63
CA PRO A 118 -12.51 17.80 -16.17
C PRO A 118 -13.84 17.28 -15.59
N PRO A 119 -14.64 16.54 -16.38
CA PRO A 119 -15.76 15.77 -15.85
C PRO A 119 -15.31 14.79 -14.77
N ILE A 120 -16.17 14.52 -13.78
CA ILE A 120 -15.94 13.45 -12.81
C ILE A 120 -16.80 12.25 -13.16
N HIS A 121 -16.14 11.10 -13.21
CA HIS A 121 -16.76 9.80 -13.46
C HIS A 121 -16.57 8.89 -12.26
N VAL A 122 -17.50 7.96 -12.12
CA VAL A 122 -17.46 6.92 -11.09
C VAL A 122 -17.66 5.59 -11.79
N VAL A 123 -16.84 4.59 -11.45
CA VAL A 123 -16.97 3.24 -12.03
C VAL A 123 -18.31 2.64 -11.64
N ASP A 124 -19.04 2.17 -12.65
CA ASP A 124 -20.40 1.65 -12.56
C ASP A 124 -21.33 2.66 -11.85
N ASP A 125 -21.86 2.26 -10.70
CA ASP A 125 -22.67 3.09 -9.82
C ASP A 125 -22.11 2.90 -8.41
N ALA A 126 -20.83 3.20 -8.20
CA ALA A 126 -20.17 2.99 -6.92
C ALA A 126 -21.01 3.57 -5.77
N ARG A 127 -21.39 2.71 -4.82
CA ARG A 127 -22.16 3.13 -3.63
C ARG A 127 -21.45 2.72 -2.36
N HIS A 128 -21.47 3.61 -1.39
CA HIS A 128 -21.04 3.29 -0.04
C HIS A 128 -21.56 4.31 0.97
N THR A 129 -21.87 3.81 2.15
CA THR A 129 -22.10 4.64 3.35
C THR A 129 -21.35 4.01 4.50
N CYS A 130 -20.47 4.79 5.15
CA CYS A 130 -19.70 4.31 6.30
C CYS A 130 -20.65 3.95 7.45
N LEU A 131 -20.59 2.69 7.91
CA LEU A 131 -21.42 2.19 9.02
C LEU A 131 -20.87 2.55 10.40
N ARG A 132 -19.78 3.33 10.49
CA ARG A 132 -19.13 3.74 11.76
C ARG A 132 -18.82 2.55 12.68
N CYS A 133 -18.42 1.43 12.08
CA CYS A 133 -18.12 0.19 12.80
C CYS A 133 -16.73 0.16 13.44
N GLY A 134 -15.88 1.15 13.16
CA GLY A 134 -14.46 1.17 13.54
C GLY A 134 -13.57 0.17 12.80
N ALA A 135 -14.11 -0.82 12.08
CA ALA A 135 -13.36 -1.94 11.50
C ALA A 135 -12.24 -1.52 10.52
N CYS A 136 -12.40 -0.41 9.80
CA CYS A 136 -11.39 0.17 8.90
C CYS A 136 -10.63 1.35 9.54
N CYS A 137 -10.74 1.59 10.84
CA CYS A 137 -10.05 2.69 11.54
C CYS A 137 -8.83 2.18 12.31
N HIS A 138 -8.09 1.25 11.71
CA HIS A 138 -6.96 0.55 12.32
C HIS A 138 -5.63 0.80 11.58
N TYR A 139 -5.68 1.56 10.49
CA TYR A 139 -4.53 1.84 9.63
C TYR A 139 -3.61 2.95 10.17
N ALA A 140 -2.33 2.87 9.81
CA ALA A 140 -1.43 4.02 9.79
C ALA A 140 -1.87 4.94 8.64
N VAL A 141 -2.56 6.03 8.98
CA VAL A 141 -3.14 6.95 8.00
C VAL A 141 -2.12 8.05 7.69
N PRO A 142 -1.60 8.16 6.46
CA PRO A 142 -0.71 9.25 6.12
C PRO A 142 -1.42 10.60 6.25
N VAL A 143 -0.68 11.61 6.67
CA VAL A 143 -1.18 12.98 6.84
C VAL A 143 -0.23 13.99 6.22
N SER A 144 -0.79 15.08 5.70
CA SER A 144 0.03 16.22 5.28
C SER A 144 0.51 17.04 6.49
N PRO A 145 1.57 17.85 6.34
CA PRO A 145 2.02 18.79 7.39
C PRO A 145 0.91 19.75 7.87
N GLU A 146 0.04 20.19 6.96
CA GLU A 146 -1.10 21.06 7.27
C GLU A 146 -2.16 20.31 8.09
N GLU A 147 -2.45 19.06 7.73
CA GLU A 147 -3.38 18.22 8.48
C GLU A 147 -2.87 17.94 9.89
N ARG A 148 -1.57 17.62 10.02
CA ARG A 148 -0.90 17.48 11.32
C ARG A 148 -1.07 18.74 12.15
N THR A 149 -0.63 19.89 11.64
CA THR A 149 -0.70 21.17 12.36
C THR A 149 -2.12 21.47 12.84
N ARG A 150 -3.12 21.24 11.98
CA ARG A 150 -4.53 21.44 12.30
C ARG A 150 -5.02 20.51 13.40
N LEU A 151 -4.62 19.24 13.39
CA LEU A 151 -5.03 18.24 14.38
C LEU A 151 -4.29 18.40 15.71
N GLU A 152 -3.03 18.85 15.72
CA GLU A 152 -2.27 19.16 16.95
C GLU A 152 -2.84 20.38 17.68
N ALA A 153 -3.44 21.33 16.95
CA ALA A 153 -4.06 22.53 17.53
C ALA A 153 -5.36 22.25 18.33
N VAL A 154 -5.85 21.01 18.32
CA VAL A 154 -7.11 20.62 18.96
C VAL A 154 -6.84 20.06 20.36
N ASP A 155 -7.61 20.52 21.33
CA ASP A 155 -7.59 19.98 22.70
C ASP A 155 -8.32 18.62 22.76
N TRP A 156 -7.55 17.54 22.53
CA TRP A 156 -8.03 16.17 22.58
C TRP A 156 -8.24 15.70 24.02
N PRO A 157 -9.24 14.84 24.29
CA PRO A 157 -9.45 14.34 25.64
C PRO A 157 -8.24 13.52 26.10
N ALA A 158 -7.99 13.56 27.41
CA ALA A 158 -6.91 12.81 28.04
C ALA A 158 -6.95 11.32 27.64
N GLY A 159 -5.79 10.76 27.31
CA GLY A 159 -5.67 9.39 26.81
C GLY A 159 -5.98 9.21 25.32
N THR A 160 -6.18 10.29 24.55
CA THR A 160 -6.24 10.19 23.08
C THR A 160 -4.88 9.80 22.50
N VAL A 161 -3.81 10.45 22.98
CA VAL A 161 -2.42 10.07 22.73
C VAL A 161 -2.04 9.01 23.77
N PRO A 162 -1.78 7.76 23.36
CA PRO A 162 -1.21 6.75 24.25
C PRO A 162 0.23 7.10 24.60
N GLU A 163 0.67 6.79 25.83
CA GLU A 163 2.06 7.01 26.25
C GLU A 163 3.04 6.26 25.33
N GLU A 164 2.69 5.04 24.90
CA GLU A 164 3.51 4.22 24.02
C GLU A 164 3.70 4.82 22.61
N SER A 165 2.84 5.75 22.21
CA SER A 165 2.91 6.35 20.88
C SER A 165 3.82 7.58 20.80
N GLY A 166 4.16 8.18 21.96
CA GLY A 166 4.94 9.43 22.06
C GLY A 166 4.24 10.68 21.52
N GLY A 167 3.15 10.55 20.76
CA GLY A 167 2.47 11.68 20.11
C GLY A 167 1.30 11.27 19.22
N LEU A 168 0.64 12.24 18.60
CA LEU A 168 -0.48 12.00 17.66
C LEU A 168 -0.01 11.46 16.30
N PHE A 169 1.27 11.62 15.97
CA PHE A 169 1.84 11.32 14.66
C PHE A 169 3.15 10.56 14.81
N GLN A 170 3.45 9.70 13.84
CA GLN A 170 4.63 8.87 13.79
C GLN A 170 5.20 8.86 12.37
N LEU A 171 6.50 9.07 12.25
CA LEU A 171 7.24 8.90 11.00
C LEU A 171 7.54 7.41 10.81
N ARG A 172 7.21 6.88 9.64
CA ARG A 172 7.38 5.46 9.29
C ARG A 172 7.92 5.33 7.88
N PRO A 173 8.83 4.38 7.60
CA PRO A 173 9.15 4.02 6.23
C PRO A 173 7.85 3.60 5.52
N GLY A 174 7.50 4.29 4.43
CA GLY A 174 6.28 4.06 3.67
C GLY A 174 6.30 2.68 3.05
N LEU A 175 5.35 1.85 3.46
CA LEU A 175 5.28 0.43 3.09
C LEU A 175 4.86 0.20 1.64
N GLN A 176 4.26 1.22 1.00
CA GLN A 176 3.76 1.14 -0.37
C GLN A 176 4.80 1.64 -1.39
N TRP A 177 5.37 2.82 -1.14
CA TRP A 177 6.26 3.49 -2.10
C TRP A 177 7.72 3.58 -1.65
N GLY A 178 8.04 3.10 -0.44
CA GLY A 178 9.39 3.09 0.11
C GLY A 178 9.93 4.47 0.49
N ARG A 179 9.08 5.51 0.49
CA ARG A 179 9.39 6.88 0.93
C ARG A 179 8.97 7.05 2.37
N LEU A 180 9.56 7.99 3.10
CA LEU A 180 9.09 8.26 4.45
C LEU A 180 7.67 8.85 4.45
N GLU A 181 6.82 8.33 5.33
CA GLU A 181 5.45 8.80 5.51
C GLU A 181 5.25 9.22 6.97
N GLU A 182 4.69 10.42 7.16
CA GLU A 182 4.15 10.80 8.45
C GLU A 182 2.72 10.28 8.54
N THR A 183 2.44 9.50 9.57
CA THR A 183 1.16 8.82 9.76
C THR A 183 0.55 9.19 11.09
N ILE A 184 -0.77 9.14 11.19
CA ILE A 184 -1.45 9.17 12.48
C ILE A 184 -0.96 7.99 13.30
N ALA A 185 -0.57 8.27 14.53
CA ALA A 185 -0.15 7.25 15.47
C ALA A 185 -1.22 6.18 15.65
N THR A 186 -0.77 4.98 16.01
CA THR A 186 -1.66 3.87 16.31
C THR A 186 -1.34 3.30 17.69
N ARG A 187 -2.38 2.86 18.41
CA ARG A 187 -2.29 2.11 19.68
C ARG A 187 -1.90 0.68 19.36
N SER A 188 -1.21 -0.06 20.22
CA SER A 188 -1.01 -1.52 20.08
C SER A 188 -2.11 -2.35 20.78
N ASP A 189 -2.22 -3.64 20.42
CA ASP A 189 -3.00 -4.69 21.10
C ASP A 189 -4.49 -4.40 21.45
N PRO A 190 -5.43 -4.49 20.49
CA PRO A 190 -5.25 -4.60 19.04
C PRO A 190 -4.95 -3.24 18.44
N THR A 191 -4.14 -3.20 17.39
CA THR A 191 -3.76 -1.90 16.86
C THR A 191 -4.91 -1.14 16.20
N ARG A 192 -5.03 0.14 16.55
CA ARG A 192 -6.15 1.03 16.21
C ARG A 192 -5.65 2.46 16.07
N CYS A 193 -6.28 3.26 15.22
CA CYS A 193 -5.99 4.69 15.13
C CYS A 193 -6.15 5.36 16.51
N VAL A 194 -5.25 6.27 16.90
CA VAL A 194 -5.35 6.98 18.19
C VAL A 194 -6.63 7.78 18.35
N PHE A 195 -7.26 8.19 17.24
CA PHE A 195 -8.55 8.88 17.24
C PHE A 195 -9.76 7.94 17.28
N LEU A 196 -9.59 6.61 17.30
CA LEU A 196 -10.71 5.68 17.48
C LEU A 196 -11.00 5.53 18.97
N ASP A 197 -12.20 5.95 19.39
CA ASP A 197 -12.62 5.83 20.78
C ASP A 197 -13.10 4.41 21.15
N GLU A 198 -13.42 4.21 22.42
CA GLU A 198 -13.91 2.92 22.95
C GLU A 198 -15.27 2.49 22.38
N ASN A 199 -16.02 3.43 21.79
CA ASN A 199 -17.30 3.19 21.12
C ASN A 199 -17.14 2.96 19.61
N ASN A 200 -15.90 2.79 19.11
CA ASN A 200 -15.56 2.68 17.69
C ASN A 200 -15.94 3.92 16.85
N LEU A 201 -16.03 5.09 17.48
CA LEU A 201 -16.27 6.36 16.82
C LEU A 201 -14.95 7.12 16.64
N CYS A 202 -14.79 7.70 15.46
CA CYS A 202 -13.66 8.56 15.17
C CYS A 202 -13.84 9.91 15.88
N GLN A 203 -12.97 10.22 16.83
CA GLN A 203 -13.00 11.47 17.61
C GLN A 203 -12.89 12.72 16.73
N VAL A 204 -12.10 12.67 15.64
CA VAL A 204 -12.02 13.77 14.66
C VAL A 204 -13.39 14.03 14.05
N HIS A 205 -14.06 12.98 13.58
CA HIS A 205 -15.41 13.09 13.01
C HIS A 205 -16.42 13.57 14.07
N GLN A 206 -16.42 12.96 15.25
CA GLN A 206 -17.38 13.28 16.31
C GLN A 206 -17.29 14.74 16.77
N ARG A 207 -16.07 15.28 16.88
CA ARG A 207 -15.83 16.62 17.44
C ARG A 207 -15.79 17.72 16.39
N LEU A 208 -15.19 17.44 15.23
CA LEU A 208 -14.88 18.44 14.21
C LEU A 208 -15.68 18.23 12.91
N GLY A 209 -16.43 17.14 12.79
CA GLY A 209 -17.21 16.80 11.60
C GLY A 209 -16.44 15.95 10.58
N GLU A 210 -17.17 15.39 9.62
CA GLU A 210 -16.64 14.48 8.59
C GLU A 210 -15.53 15.15 7.75
N THR A 211 -15.71 16.41 7.39
CA THR A 211 -14.77 17.19 6.57
C THR A 211 -13.42 17.44 7.25
N ALA A 212 -13.36 17.34 8.58
CA ALA A 212 -12.13 17.53 9.35
C ALA A 212 -11.26 16.26 9.41
N LYS A 213 -11.80 15.10 9.00
CA LYS A 213 -11.00 13.87 8.89
C LYS A 213 -9.84 14.09 7.92
N PRO A 214 -8.68 13.42 8.14
CA PRO A 214 -7.60 13.41 7.17
C PRO A 214 -8.07 13.02 5.77
N PHE A 215 -7.40 13.52 4.74
CA PHE A 215 -7.72 13.33 3.34
C PHE A 215 -7.95 11.87 3.00
N VAL A 216 -7.01 10.98 3.34
CA VAL A 216 -7.11 9.53 3.10
C VAL A 216 -8.34 8.92 3.78
N CYS A 217 -8.70 9.40 4.97
CA CYS A 217 -9.89 8.96 5.68
C CYS A 217 -11.21 9.47 5.08
N ARG A 218 -11.20 10.57 4.31
CA ARG A 218 -12.36 11.08 3.57
C ARG A 218 -12.47 10.47 2.19
N LEU A 219 -11.33 10.17 1.56
CA LEU A 219 -11.26 9.45 0.30
C LEU A 219 -11.82 8.03 0.47
N PHE A 220 -11.47 7.33 1.55
CA PHE A 220 -11.89 5.94 1.79
C PHE A 220 -13.43 5.77 1.82
N PRO A 221 -14.00 4.77 1.11
CA PRO A 221 -13.33 3.66 0.42
C PRO A 221 -13.14 3.87 -1.09
N LEU A 222 -13.07 5.11 -1.56
CA LEU A 222 -12.64 5.36 -2.94
C LEU A 222 -11.15 5.00 -3.08
N ALA A 223 -10.79 4.39 -4.20
CA ALA A 223 -9.39 4.27 -4.59
C ALA A 223 -8.85 5.63 -5.05
N PHE A 224 -7.52 5.77 -5.12
CA PHE A 224 -6.90 6.94 -5.74
C PHE A 224 -7.45 7.14 -7.16
N PRO A 225 -7.97 8.32 -7.49
CA PRO A 225 -8.55 8.55 -8.80
C PRO A 225 -7.50 8.59 -9.90
N VAL A 226 -7.93 8.30 -11.12
CA VAL A 226 -7.09 8.30 -12.31
C VAL A 226 -7.64 9.30 -13.32
N LEU A 227 -6.77 10.15 -13.85
CA LEU A 227 -7.08 11.03 -14.97
C LEU A 227 -7.09 10.21 -16.26
N VAL A 228 -8.27 10.08 -16.84
CA VAL A 228 -8.53 9.45 -18.15
C VAL A 228 -8.97 10.52 -19.16
N PRO A 229 -8.99 10.24 -20.48
CA PRO A 229 -9.39 11.23 -21.48
C PRO A 229 -10.74 11.88 -21.23
N GLU A 230 -11.67 11.14 -20.65
CA GLU A 230 -13.03 11.58 -20.37
C GLU A 230 -13.13 12.41 -19.08
N GLY A 231 -12.11 12.42 -18.23
CA GLY A 231 -12.08 13.18 -16.98
C GLY A 231 -11.40 12.45 -15.81
N ILE A 232 -11.74 12.83 -14.58
CA ILE A 232 -11.23 12.18 -13.36
C ILE A 232 -12.13 11.00 -13.01
N LEU A 233 -11.55 9.81 -12.95
CA LEU A 233 -12.27 8.56 -12.69
C LEU A 233 -12.04 8.08 -11.26
N PHE A 234 -13.14 7.94 -10.50
CA PHE A 234 -13.14 7.33 -9.17
C PHE A 234 -13.66 5.90 -9.22
N SER A 235 -13.09 5.03 -8.38
CA SER A 235 -13.54 3.66 -8.16
C SER A 235 -13.49 3.33 -6.67
N LEU A 236 -13.92 2.14 -6.26
CA LEU A 236 -13.82 1.67 -4.88
C LEU A 236 -12.58 0.80 -4.68
N THR A 237 -11.90 0.99 -3.56
CA THR A 237 -11.11 -0.08 -2.96
C THR A 237 -12.05 -1.01 -2.19
N PHE A 238 -11.88 -2.32 -2.35
CA PHE A 238 -12.67 -3.35 -1.66
C PHE A 238 -12.08 -3.69 -0.28
N GLU A 239 -11.38 -2.75 0.33
CA GLU A 239 -10.77 -2.90 1.65
C GLU A 239 -11.74 -2.66 2.81
N CYS A 240 -12.86 -1.96 2.58
CA CYS A 240 -13.84 -1.73 3.62
C CYS A 240 -14.51 -3.05 4.06
N PRO A 241 -14.45 -3.43 5.35
CA PRO A 241 -15.00 -4.70 5.83
C PRO A 241 -16.51 -4.87 5.64
N PHE A 242 -17.23 -3.78 5.31
CA PHE A 242 -18.68 -3.75 5.11
C PHE A 242 -19.10 -3.31 3.70
N ILE A 243 -18.16 -3.17 2.74
CA ILE A 243 -18.52 -2.78 1.37
C ILE A 243 -19.55 -3.74 0.75
N TYR A 244 -19.42 -5.04 1.01
CA TYR A 244 -20.37 -6.07 0.57
C TYR A 244 -21.83 -5.77 0.98
N ALA A 245 -22.05 -5.23 2.18
CA ALA A 245 -23.38 -4.93 2.71
C ALA A 245 -23.94 -3.59 2.21
N THR A 246 -23.04 -2.65 1.89
CA THR A 246 -23.40 -1.27 1.54
C THR A 246 -23.38 -0.97 0.05
N TYR A 247 -22.85 -1.86 -0.79
CA TYR A 247 -22.73 -1.59 -2.23
C TYR A 247 -24.10 -1.39 -2.90
N ASP A 248 -25.14 -2.07 -2.43
CA ASP A 248 -26.49 -1.93 -3.00
C ASP A 248 -27.37 -0.90 -2.28
N THR A 249 -27.09 -0.65 -1.00
CA THR A 249 -27.96 0.12 -0.10
C THR A 249 -27.39 1.48 0.27
N GLY A 250 -26.08 1.67 0.07
CA GLY A 250 -25.38 2.91 0.33
C GLY A 250 -25.72 4.00 -0.67
N GLU A 251 -25.29 5.20 -0.33
CA GLU A 251 -25.44 6.36 -1.21
C GLU A 251 -24.49 6.25 -2.42
N PRO A 252 -24.98 6.51 -3.64
CA PRO A 252 -24.11 6.60 -4.82
C PRO A 252 -23.09 7.73 -4.66
N PHE A 253 -21.85 7.52 -5.08
CA PHE A 253 -20.89 8.63 -5.19
C PHE A 253 -21.25 9.58 -6.34
N ALA A 254 -21.90 9.09 -7.40
CA ALA A 254 -22.31 9.89 -8.54
C ALA A 254 -23.28 11.04 -8.17
N VAL A 255 -24.03 10.92 -7.07
CA VAL A 255 -24.92 12.00 -6.59
C VAL A 255 -24.20 13.03 -5.71
N ARG A 256 -22.89 12.87 -5.48
CA ARG A 256 -22.03 13.75 -4.67
C ARG A 256 -20.85 14.32 -5.48
N PRO A 257 -21.08 14.96 -6.65
CA PRO A 257 -19.99 15.44 -7.51
C PRO A 257 -19.12 16.49 -6.83
N GLU A 258 -19.68 17.34 -5.97
CA GLU A 258 -18.90 18.37 -5.27
C GLU A 258 -17.94 17.76 -4.23
N LEU A 259 -18.33 16.66 -3.58
CA LEU A 259 -17.43 15.92 -2.70
C LEU A 259 -16.24 15.36 -3.49
N LEU A 260 -16.52 14.73 -4.64
CA LEU A 260 -15.48 14.15 -5.49
C LEU A 260 -14.54 15.23 -6.06
N ARG A 261 -15.07 16.41 -6.43
CA ARG A 261 -14.24 17.54 -6.85
C ARG A 261 -13.38 18.08 -5.73
N ALA A 262 -13.93 18.20 -4.51
CA ALA A 262 -13.17 18.63 -3.35
C ALA A 262 -12.04 17.64 -3.04
N LEU A 263 -12.32 16.34 -3.05
CA LEU A 263 -11.31 15.30 -2.88
C LEU A 263 -10.23 15.38 -3.96
N ALA A 264 -10.62 15.51 -5.24
CA ALA A 264 -9.65 15.66 -6.31
C ALA A 264 -8.76 16.89 -6.11
N ALA A 265 -9.33 18.04 -5.75
CA ALA A 265 -8.59 19.31 -5.58
C ALA A 265 -7.57 19.33 -4.46
N GLU A 266 -7.65 18.42 -3.51
CA GLU A 266 -6.68 18.28 -2.43
C GLU A 266 -5.48 17.42 -2.81
N MET A 267 -5.51 16.78 -3.99
CA MET A 267 -4.41 15.96 -4.48
C MET A 267 -3.36 16.83 -5.18
N GLU A 268 -2.10 16.72 -4.75
CA GLU A 268 -0.97 17.39 -5.43
C GLU A 268 -0.63 16.70 -6.76
N GLU A 269 -0.63 15.36 -6.75
CA GLU A 269 -0.37 14.50 -7.90
C GLU A 269 -1.55 13.56 -8.12
N ILE A 270 -1.80 13.24 -9.40
CA ILE A 270 -2.78 12.25 -9.81
C ILE A 270 -2.14 11.25 -10.77
N TYR A 271 -2.62 10.02 -10.73
CA TYR A 271 -2.31 9.05 -11.77
C TYR A 271 -2.95 9.46 -13.10
N ILE A 272 -2.19 9.39 -14.18
CA ILE A 272 -2.63 9.75 -15.52
C ILE A 272 -2.53 8.50 -16.40
N LEU A 273 -3.61 8.21 -17.13
CA LEU A 273 -3.59 7.13 -18.11
C LEU A 273 -2.78 7.56 -19.36
N PRO A 274 -1.62 6.94 -19.63
CA PRO A 274 -0.75 7.36 -20.72
C PRO A 274 -1.41 7.13 -22.08
N SER A 275 -0.87 7.78 -23.13
CA SER A 275 -1.34 7.59 -24.51
C SER A 275 -1.03 6.20 -25.08
N GLU A 276 -0.04 5.51 -24.51
CA GLU A 276 0.33 4.14 -24.84
C GLU A 276 0.43 3.32 -23.55
N ILE A 277 -0.20 2.16 -23.52
CA ILE A 277 -0.27 1.27 -22.37
C ILE A 277 0.72 0.14 -22.56
N ASP A 278 1.62 -0.06 -21.59
CA ASP A 278 2.50 -1.22 -21.53
C ASP A 278 1.68 -2.48 -21.24
N LEU A 279 1.49 -3.32 -22.27
CA LEU A 279 0.81 -4.60 -22.13
C LEU A 279 1.71 -5.62 -21.43
N SER A 280 2.96 -5.66 -21.88
CA SER A 280 4.01 -6.58 -21.46
C SER A 280 5.39 -6.07 -21.83
N GLU A 281 6.45 -6.83 -21.56
CA GLU A 281 7.81 -6.36 -21.82
C GLU A 281 8.04 -6.08 -23.31
N GLY A 282 8.24 -4.80 -23.64
CA GLY A 282 8.48 -4.35 -25.01
C GLY A 282 7.24 -4.23 -25.89
N LYS A 283 6.04 -4.50 -25.35
CA LYS A 283 4.78 -4.37 -26.10
C LYS A 283 3.89 -3.28 -25.52
N LYS A 284 3.50 -2.36 -26.39
CA LYS A 284 2.57 -1.26 -26.09
C LYS A 284 1.33 -1.31 -26.96
N LEU A 285 0.25 -0.76 -26.45
CA LEU A 285 -0.99 -0.53 -27.21
C LEU A 285 -1.45 0.90 -27.03
N ALA A 286 -1.95 1.52 -28.10
CA ALA A 286 -2.57 2.84 -27.99
C ALA A 286 -3.74 2.82 -27.00
N ARG A 287 -3.92 3.93 -26.27
CA ARG A 287 -4.91 4.05 -25.20
C ARG A 287 -6.35 3.75 -25.64
N GLU A 288 -6.78 4.28 -26.77
CA GLU A 288 -8.18 4.14 -27.24
C GLU A 288 -8.58 2.68 -27.51
N PRO A 289 -7.85 1.87 -28.31
CA PRO A 289 -8.17 0.45 -28.46
C PRO A 289 -8.03 -0.34 -27.16
N PHE A 290 -7.10 0.05 -26.28
CA PHE A 290 -6.98 -0.56 -24.95
C PHE A 290 -8.24 -0.35 -24.10
N LEU A 291 -8.76 0.88 -24.04
CA LEU A 291 -9.99 1.20 -23.30
C LEU A 291 -11.21 0.44 -23.85
N GLN A 292 -11.31 0.29 -25.17
CA GLN A 292 -12.36 -0.52 -25.79
C GLN A 292 -12.27 -1.99 -25.39
N TRP A 293 -11.06 -2.55 -25.40
CA TRP A 293 -10.83 -3.93 -24.95
C TRP A 293 -11.15 -4.12 -23.46
N GLU A 294 -10.76 -3.18 -22.60
CA GLU A 294 -11.03 -3.26 -21.16
C GLU A 294 -12.55 -3.27 -20.89
N GLU A 295 -13.31 -2.40 -21.56
CA GLU A 295 -14.76 -2.35 -21.42
C GLU A 295 -15.42 -3.66 -21.89
N GLN A 296 -14.94 -4.23 -23.00
CA GLN A 296 -15.40 -5.55 -23.46
C GLN A 296 -15.05 -6.66 -22.48
N LEU A 297 -13.87 -6.62 -21.86
CA LEU A 297 -13.49 -7.58 -20.83
C LEU A 297 -14.44 -7.47 -19.63
N ARG A 298 -14.68 -6.27 -19.10
CA ARG A 298 -15.60 -6.02 -17.98
C ARG A 298 -17.00 -6.57 -18.28
N GLY A 299 -17.53 -6.31 -19.47
CA GLY A 299 -18.85 -6.82 -19.90
C GLY A 299 -18.97 -8.35 -20.00
N ARG A 300 -17.84 -9.09 -20.00
CA ARG A 300 -17.81 -10.56 -20.08
C ARG A 300 -17.62 -11.26 -18.74
N LEU A 301 -17.21 -10.55 -17.68
CA LEU A 301 -16.89 -11.15 -16.38
C LEU A 301 -18.15 -11.69 -15.69
N VAL A 302 -18.14 -12.99 -15.36
CA VAL A 302 -19.26 -13.66 -14.69
C VAL A 302 -18.79 -14.74 -13.71
N ALA A 303 -19.56 -14.92 -12.64
CA ALA A 303 -19.43 -16.00 -11.66
C ALA A 303 -18.01 -16.33 -11.13
N PRO A 304 -17.15 -15.34 -10.82
CA PRO A 304 -15.76 -15.59 -10.41
C PRO A 304 -15.62 -16.29 -9.05
N ALA A 305 -16.65 -16.30 -8.19
CA ALA A 305 -16.60 -16.97 -6.88
C ALA A 305 -16.98 -18.45 -6.98
N THR A 306 -18.00 -18.78 -7.77
CA THR A 306 -18.50 -20.16 -7.91
C THR A 306 -17.85 -20.91 -9.07
N ARG A 307 -17.32 -20.20 -10.07
CA ARG A 307 -16.72 -20.76 -11.30
C ARG A 307 -15.38 -20.07 -11.63
N PRO A 308 -14.35 -20.22 -10.78
CA PRO A 308 -13.05 -19.57 -10.98
C PRO A 308 -12.41 -19.94 -12.32
N GLU A 309 -12.60 -21.17 -12.83
CA GLU A 309 -12.07 -21.61 -14.13
C GLU A 309 -12.64 -20.76 -15.27
N ALA A 310 -13.97 -20.56 -15.28
CA ALA A 310 -14.63 -19.77 -16.32
C ALA A 310 -14.19 -18.30 -16.30
N PHE A 311 -13.94 -17.76 -15.11
CA PHE A 311 -13.36 -16.42 -14.95
C PHE A 311 -11.94 -16.35 -15.52
N LEU A 312 -11.07 -17.31 -15.19
CA LEU A 312 -9.71 -17.40 -15.73
C LEU A 312 -9.69 -17.63 -17.25
N GLU A 313 -10.61 -18.44 -17.78
CA GLU A 313 -10.79 -18.65 -19.22
C GLU A 313 -11.22 -17.34 -19.90
N THR A 314 -12.10 -16.56 -19.28
CA THR A 314 -12.53 -15.25 -19.79
C THR A 314 -11.35 -14.28 -19.84
N LEU A 315 -10.53 -14.20 -18.78
CA LEU A 315 -9.31 -13.38 -18.77
C LEU A 315 -8.31 -13.84 -19.85
N ALA A 316 -8.06 -15.14 -19.96
CA ALA A 316 -7.14 -15.70 -20.93
C ALA A 316 -7.59 -15.45 -22.37
N HIS A 317 -8.88 -15.62 -22.65
CA HIS A 317 -9.46 -15.41 -23.97
C HIS A 317 -9.42 -13.92 -24.35
N ALA A 318 -9.84 -13.03 -23.46
CA ALA A 318 -9.77 -11.59 -23.71
C ALA A 318 -8.33 -11.12 -23.89
N TRP A 319 -7.37 -11.66 -23.13
CA TRP A 319 -5.96 -11.37 -23.34
C TRP A 319 -5.47 -11.85 -24.70
N GLY A 320 -5.84 -13.06 -25.13
CA GLY A 320 -5.47 -13.60 -26.44
C GLY A 320 -6.00 -12.78 -27.64
N GLU A 321 -7.11 -12.05 -27.47
CA GLU A 321 -7.61 -11.09 -28.47
C GLU A 321 -6.68 -9.85 -28.60
N LEU A 322 -6.01 -9.47 -27.52
CA LEU A 322 -5.09 -8.34 -27.44
C LEU A 322 -3.65 -8.74 -27.82
N ASP A 323 -3.24 -9.93 -27.39
CA ASP A 323 -1.94 -10.52 -27.62
C ASP A 323 -1.98 -12.05 -27.76
N ALA A 324 -2.13 -12.52 -29.00
CA ALA A 324 -2.18 -13.94 -29.31
C ALA A 324 -0.84 -14.68 -29.08
N HIS A 325 0.28 -13.98 -28.89
CA HIS A 325 1.60 -14.58 -28.80
C HIS A 325 2.18 -14.59 -27.38
N GLU A 326 1.48 -14.01 -26.42
CA GLU A 326 1.94 -13.91 -25.05
C GLU A 326 1.32 -14.98 -24.14
N VAL A 327 2.05 -15.32 -23.08
CA VAL A 327 1.57 -16.19 -22.01
C VAL A 327 0.31 -15.58 -21.40
N SER A 328 -0.70 -16.41 -21.13
CA SER A 328 -1.93 -15.97 -20.49
C SER A 328 -1.65 -15.35 -19.11
N PRO A 329 -2.32 -14.25 -18.73
CA PRO A 329 -2.25 -13.72 -17.36
C PRO A 329 -2.91 -14.65 -16.34
N SER A 330 -3.74 -15.60 -16.78
CA SER A 330 -4.36 -16.59 -15.90
C SER A 330 -3.32 -17.64 -15.47
N PRO A 331 -3.02 -17.76 -14.16
CA PRO A 331 -2.00 -18.68 -13.70
C PRO A 331 -2.47 -20.13 -13.81
N THR A 332 -1.56 -21.03 -14.18
CA THR A 332 -1.77 -22.48 -14.00
C THR A 332 -1.71 -22.83 -12.51
N PRO A 333 -2.25 -23.99 -12.07
CA PRO A 333 -2.11 -24.41 -10.67
C PRO A 333 -0.64 -24.49 -10.21
N GLU A 334 0.27 -24.95 -11.07
CA GLU A 334 1.70 -25.00 -10.76
C GLU A 334 2.30 -23.60 -10.56
N ALA A 335 2.08 -22.70 -11.52
CA ALA A 335 2.57 -21.33 -11.44
C ALA A 335 1.98 -20.58 -10.23
N PHE A 336 0.71 -20.85 -9.90
CA PHE A 336 0.06 -20.31 -8.70
C PHE A 336 0.66 -20.87 -7.41
N GLY A 337 1.08 -22.14 -7.39
CA GLY A 337 1.82 -22.74 -6.28
C GLY A 337 3.17 -22.06 -6.04
N HIS A 338 3.95 -21.83 -7.09
CA HIS A 338 5.22 -21.09 -7.00
C HIS A 338 5.01 -19.65 -6.53
N MET A 339 3.98 -18.97 -7.04
CA MET A 339 3.62 -17.63 -6.56
C MET A 339 3.24 -17.65 -5.07
N ALA A 340 2.42 -18.61 -4.63
CA ALA A 340 2.04 -18.73 -3.23
C ALA A 340 3.26 -18.97 -2.32
N GLN A 341 4.23 -19.76 -2.78
CA GLN A 341 5.50 -19.95 -2.08
C GLN A 341 6.29 -18.63 -1.95
N ALA A 342 6.47 -17.90 -3.05
CA ALA A 342 7.22 -16.64 -3.05
C ALA A 342 6.57 -15.59 -2.12
N LEU A 343 5.24 -15.46 -2.17
CA LEU A 343 4.50 -14.56 -1.27
C LEU A 343 4.68 -14.96 0.19
N ARG A 344 4.73 -16.26 0.50
CA ARG A 344 4.93 -16.76 1.86
C ARG A 344 6.32 -16.45 2.36
N GLU A 345 7.34 -16.69 1.54
CA GLU A 345 8.73 -16.40 1.89
C GLU A 345 8.92 -14.91 2.18
N ALA A 346 8.33 -14.04 1.37
CA ALA A 346 8.32 -12.60 1.62
C ALA A 346 7.54 -12.23 2.88
N ALA A 347 6.37 -12.81 3.13
CA ALA A 347 5.61 -12.55 4.35
C ALA A 347 6.36 -12.97 5.63
N LEU A 348 7.18 -14.02 5.55
CA LEU A 348 8.02 -14.46 6.66
C LEU A 348 9.27 -13.58 6.85
N SER A 349 9.94 -13.20 5.76
CA SER A 349 11.14 -12.35 5.85
C SER A 349 10.81 -10.95 6.35
N GLU A 350 9.64 -10.45 6.01
CA GLU A 350 9.17 -9.11 6.38
C GLU A 350 8.26 -9.10 7.61
N GLN A 351 8.17 -10.21 8.35
CA GLN A 351 7.33 -10.30 9.54
C GLN A 351 7.52 -9.11 10.51
N PRO A 352 8.75 -8.62 10.79
CA PRO A 352 8.93 -7.44 11.64
C PRO A 352 8.17 -6.22 11.10
N LEU A 353 8.36 -5.91 9.82
CA LEU A 353 7.73 -4.79 9.13
C LEU A 353 6.20 -4.94 9.07
N LEU A 354 5.73 -6.14 8.73
CA LEU A 354 4.30 -6.46 8.68
C LEU A 354 3.68 -6.39 10.07
N SER A 355 4.43 -6.72 11.13
CA SER A 355 3.92 -6.68 12.50
C SER A 355 3.74 -5.27 13.07
N GLU A 356 4.31 -4.24 12.43
CA GLU A 356 4.12 -2.83 12.80
C GLU A 356 2.71 -2.31 12.50
N THR A 357 1.89 -3.10 11.81
CA THR A 357 0.45 -2.87 11.64
C THR A 357 -0.33 -4.12 12.11
N PRO A 358 -1.52 -3.96 12.70
CA PRO A 358 -2.36 -5.06 13.15
C PRO A 358 -2.90 -5.83 11.95
N GLU A 359 -3.21 -5.11 10.87
CA GLU A 359 -3.55 -5.72 9.58
C GLU A 359 -2.41 -6.58 9.08
N GLY A 360 -1.17 -6.12 9.22
CA GLY A 360 -0.02 -6.92 8.85
C GLY A 360 0.27 -8.05 9.84
N THR A 361 -0.03 -7.94 11.14
CA THR A 361 0.17 -9.05 12.08
C THR A 361 -0.85 -10.17 11.86
N GLU A 362 -2.15 -9.86 11.99
CA GLU A 362 -3.21 -10.85 11.84
C GLU A 362 -3.41 -11.23 10.36
N GLY A 363 -3.31 -10.25 9.45
CA GLY A 363 -3.40 -10.49 8.02
C GLY A 363 -2.23 -11.31 7.50
N SER A 364 -0.97 -11.04 7.90
CA SER A 364 0.16 -11.87 7.44
C SER A 364 0.18 -13.23 8.09
N ARG A 365 -0.26 -13.36 9.36
CA ARG A 365 -0.44 -14.67 9.99
C ARG A 365 -1.47 -15.50 9.23
N GLN A 366 -2.66 -14.93 8.96
CA GLN A 366 -3.71 -15.63 8.23
C GLN A 366 -3.30 -15.92 6.79
N ALA A 367 -2.65 -14.98 6.11
CA ALA A 367 -2.10 -15.19 4.77
C ALA A 367 -1.06 -16.30 4.77
N GLY A 368 -0.18 -16.37 5.76
CA GLY A 368 0.80 -17.43 5.92
C GLY A 368 0.15 -18.82 6.00
N ILE A 369 -0.96 -18.96 6.72
CA ILE A 369 -1.74 -20.21 6.79
C ILE A 369 -2.29 -20.60 5.41
N VAL A 370 -2.86 -19.62 4.69
CA VAL A 370 -3.45 -19.85 3.36
C VAL A 370 -2.36 -20.21 2.35
N LEU A 371 -1.24 -19.48 2.33
CA LEU A 371 -0.13 -19.69 1.40
C LEU A 371 0.58 -21.02 1.66
N GLU A 372 0.78 -21.42 2.93
CA GLU A 372 1.32 -22.74 3.26
C GLU A 372 0.43 -23.86 2.69
N ALA A 373 -0.89 -23.74 2.86
CA ALA A 373 -1.81 -24.73 2.34
C ALA A 373 -1.84 -24.79 0.81
N LEU A 374 -1.69 -23.64 0.15
CA LEU A 374 -1.64 -23.55 -1.31
C LEU A 374 -0.32 -24.03 -1.90
N LYS A 375 0.80 -23.84 -1.18
CA LYS A 375 2.11 -24.39 -1.56
C LYS A 375 2.05 -25.91 -1.72
N GLU A 376 1.43 -26.60 -0.77
CA GLU A 376 1.33 -28.07 -0.77
C GLU A 376 0.24 -28.59 -1.73
N ARG A 377 -0.85 -27.83 -1.92
CA ARG A 377 -1.99 -28.23 -2.75
C ARG A 377 -2.55 -27.04 -3.54
N PRO A 378 -1.88 -26.60 -4.62
CA PRO A 378 -2.31 -25.40 -5.36
C PRO A 378 -3.72 -25.52 -5.96
N LEU A 379 -4.12 -26.73 -6.38
CA LEU A 379 -5.46 -27.02 -6.92
C LEU A 379 -6.60 -26.66 -5.96
N ARG A 380 -6.31 -26.47 -4.66
CA ARG A 380 -7.30 -26.03 -3.68
C ARG A 380 -7.89 -24.65 -4.01
N ALA A 381 -7.16 -23.82 -4.74
CA ALA A 381 -7.65 -22.54 -5.24
C ALA A 381 -8.74 -22.66 -6.30
N TRP A 382 -8.94 -23.85 -6.88
CA TRP A 382 -9.97 -24.15 -7.87
C TRP A 382 -11.10 -24.99 -7.30
N GLU A 383 -10.91 -25.61 -6.13
CA GLU A 383 -11.94 -26.45 -5.51
C GLU A 383 -13.25 -25.66 -5.28
N PRO A 384 -14.42 -26.31 -5.39
CA PRO A 384 -15.69 -25.70 -5.04
C PRO A 384 -15.72 -25.23 -3.59
N VAL A 385 -16.25 -24.04 -3.37
CA VAL A 385 -16.47 -23.48 -2.03
C VAL A 385 -17.97 -23.60 -1.70
N PRO A 386 -18.34 -24.11 -0.51
CA PRO A 386 -19.74 -24.24 -0.11
C PRO A 386 -20.29 -22.87 0.32
N TRP A 387 -20.59 -21.99 -0.64
CA TRP A 387 -21.14 -20.67 -0.34
C TRP A 387 -22.51 -20.75 0.33
N GLU A 388 -22.79 -19.84 1.26
CA GLU A 388 -24.14 -19.66 1.82
C GLU A 388 -25.11 -19.16 0.76
N ASP A 389 -24.66 -18.17 -0.01
CA ASP A 389 -25.30 -17.62 -1.20
C ASP A 389 -24.24 -17.45 -2.31
N GLY A 390 -24.19 -18.42 -3.23
CA GLY A 390 -23.26 -18.40 -4.37
C GLY A 390 -23.46 -17.19 -5.30
N PRO A 391 -24.71 -16.90 -5.73
CA PRO A 391 -25.00 -15.70 -6.51
C PRO A 391 -24.57 -14.37 -5.85
N GLU A 392 -24.70 -14.24 -4.53
CA GLU A 392 -24.20 -13.05 -3.82
C GLU A 392 -22.67 -12.97 -3.84
N ALA A 393 -21.98 -14.07 -3.55
CA ALA A 393 -20.52 -14.15 -3.62
C ALA A 393 -19.99 -13.82 -5.03
N ASP A 394 -20.64 -14.34 -6.06
CA ASP A 394 -20.32 -14.06 -7.47
C ASP A 394 -20.50 -12.57 -7.80
N ARG A 395 -21.64 -11.99 -7.42
CA ARG A 395 -21.92 -10.57 -7.65
C ARG A 395 -20.91 -9.69 -6.94
N PHE A 396 -20.52 -10.04 -5.72
CA PHE A 396 -19.50 -9.33 -4.97
C PHE A 396 -18.15 -9.32 -5.70
N LEU A 397 -17.68 -10.48 -6.18
CA LEU A 397 -16.40 -10.55 -6.90
C LEU A 397 -16.45 -9.96 -8.32
N VAL A 398 -17.59 -9.99 -9.02
CA VAL A 398 -17.76 -9.24 -10.28
C VAL A 398 -17.62 -7.74 -10.02
N ARG A 399 -18.25 -7.20 -8.97
CA ARG A 399 -18.12 -5.79 -8.59
C ARG A 399 -16.68 -5.45 -8.25
N PHE A 400 -16.00 -6.28 -7.45
CA PHE A 400 -14.58 -6.11 -7.17
C PHE A 400 -13.76 -6.03 -8.47
N ALA A 401 -13.92 -7.00 -9.38
CA ALA A 401 -13.19 -7.01 -10.64
C ALA A 401 -13.52 -5.79 -11.52
N HIS A 402 -14.78 -5.35 -11.55
CA HIS A 402 -15.18 -4.13 -12.26
C HIS A 402 -14.50 -2.87 -11.73
N HIS A 403 -14.41 -2.70 -10.41
CA HIS A 403 -13.70 -1.57 -9.79
C HIS A 403 -12.19 -1.67 -9.96
N PHE A 404 -11.64 -2.87 -9.87
CA PHE A 404 -10.21 -3.11 -10.07
C PHE A 404 -9.76 -2.80 -11.51
N LEU A 405 -10.56 -3.21 -12.51
CA LEU A 405 -10.34 -2.93 -13.92
C LEU A 405 -10.71 -1.49 -14.29
N GLY A 406 -11.97 -1.11 -14.09
CA GLY A 406 -12.48 0.21 -14.47
C GLY A 406 -11.75 1.34 -13.74
N GLY A 407 -11.39 1.14 -12.47
CA GLY A 407 -10.61 2.08 -11.68
C GLY A 407 -9.11 2.10 -11.99
N LYS A 408 -8.66 1.31 -12.97
CA LYS A 408 -7.25 1.18 -13.39
C LYS A 408 -6.30 0.72 -12.29
N GLN A 409 -6.80 0.08 -11.23
CA GLN A 409 -5.96 -0.41 -10.12
C GLN A 409 -4.96 -1.47 -10.60
N TYR A 410 -5.35 -2.29 -11.59
CA TYR A 410 -4.44 -3.24 -12.24
C TYR A 410 -3.29 -2.57 -13.02
N LEU A 411 -3.43 -1.30 -13.42
CA LEU A 411 -2.37 -0.52 -14.07
C LEU A 411 -1.38 0.10 -13.08
N LEU A 412 -1.60 -0.09 -11.77
CA LEU A 412 -0.58 0.23 -10.77
C LEU A 412 0.61 -0.74 -10.85
N TYR A 413 0.46 -1.88 -11.53
CA TYR A 413 1.55 -2.81 -11.80
C TYR A 413 2.32 -2.37 -13.05
N ARG A 414 3.54 -2.91 -13.23
CA ARG A 414 4.44 -2.54 -14.33
C ARG A 414 3.90 -2.77 -15.73
N THR A 415 3.00 -3.74 -15.88
CA THR A 415 2.35 -4.04 -17.17
C THR A 415 0.89 -4.41 -16.92
N ALA A 416 0.04 -4.22 -17.93
CA ALA A 416 -1.35 -4.67 -17.88
C ALA A 416 -1.44 -6.20 -17.62
N TRP A 417 -0.51 -6.98 -18.17
CA TRP A 417 -0.40 -8.42 -17.92
C TRP A 417 -0.20 -8.74 -16.43
N LEU A 418 0.76 -8.08 -15.77
CA LEU A 418 1.02 -8.26 -14.33
C LEU A 418 -0.19 -7.86 -13.49
N GLY A 419 -0.90 -6.80 -13.91
CA GLY A 419 -2.13 -6.36 -13.25
C GLY A 419 -3.27 -7.37 -13.35
N LEU A 420 -3.54 -7.90 -14.55
CA LEU A 420 -4.58 -8.92 -14.75
C LEU A 420 -4.25 -10.22 -14.01
N ARG A 421 -2.97 -10.61 -13.98
CA ARG A 421 -2.54 -11.76 -13.19
C ARG A 421 -2.71 -11.52 -11.69
N ALA A 422 -2.58 -10.28 -11.23
CA ALA A 422 -2.81 -9.93 -9.82
C ALA A 422 -4.30 -10.02 -9.49
N LEU A 423 -5.18 -9.57 -10.39
CA LEU A 423 -6.63 -9.76 -10.26
C LEU A 423 -6.99 -11.25 -10.15
N ALA A 424 -6.44 -12.09 -11.03
CA ALA A 424 -6.62 -13.54 -10.97
C ALA A 424 -6.13 -14.13 -9.64
N ALA A 425 -4.94 -13.70 -9.19
CA ALA A 425 -4.36 -14.13 -7.91
C ALA A 425 -5.25 -13.75 -6.72
N ILE A 426 -5.70 -12.49 -6.64
CA ILE A 426 -6.57 -12.00 -5.55
C ILE A 426 -7.86 -12.81 -5.49
N VAL A 427 -8.49 -13.08 -6.63
CA VAL A 427 -9.73 -13.90 -6.67
C VAL A 427 -9.49 -15.30 -6.12
N LEU A 428 -8.46 -16.00 -6.59
CA LEU A 428 -8.15 -17.36 -6.16
C LEU A 428 -7.76 -17.43 -4.68
N LEU A 429 -6.87 -16.53 -4.24
CA LEU A 429 -6.42 -16.42 -2.86
C LEU A 429 -7.59 -16.11 -1.92
N SER A 430 -8.47 -15.18 -2.30
CA SER A 430 -9.60 -14.76 -1.48
C SER A 430 -10.64 -15.87 -1.30
N ARG A 431 -10.88 -16.68 -2.34
CA ARG A 431 -11.79 -17.85 -2.24
C ARG A 431 -11.26 -18.89 -1.25
N CYS A 432 -9.97 -19.23 -1.36
CA CYS A 432 -9.34 -20.15 -0.42
C CYS A 432 -9.39 -19.63 1.01
N ASP A 433 -9.02 -18.37 1.19
CA ASP A 433 -8.94 -17.74 2.49
C ASP A 433 -10.33 -17.63 3.16
N ALA A 434 -11.36 -17.24 2.42
CA ALA A 434 -12.74 -17.25 2.92
C ALA A 434 -13.18 -18.64 3.40
N SER A 435 -12.79 -19.71 2.69
CA SER A 435 -13.02 -21.10 3.12
C SER A 435 -12.25 -21.48 4.39
N PHE A 436 -11.05 -20.92 4.61
CA PHE A 436 -10.31 -21.08 5.87
C PHE A 436 -10.99 -20.34 7.02
N LEU A 437 -11.41 -19.09 6.80
CA LEU A 437 -12.13 -18.28 7.79
C LEU A 437 -13.44 -18.97 8.24
N ALA A 438 -14.20 -19.54 7.31
CA ALA A 438 -15.41 -20.28 7.63
C ALA A 438 -15.13 -21.48 8.54
N ARG A 439 -14.09 -22.27 8.22
CA ARG A 439 -13.71 -23.43 9.03
C ARG A 439 -13.20 -23.05 10.42
N GLN A 440 -12.41 -22.00 10.53
CA GLN A 440 -11.97 -21.46 11.82
C GLN A 440 -13.17 -20.99 12.67
N ALA A 441 -14.19 -20.43 12.04
CA ALA A 441 -15.44 -20.04 12.68
C ALA A 441 -16.41 -21.22 12.95
N GLY A 442 -16.03 -22.47 12.63
CA GLY A 442 -16.88 -23.65 12.80
C GLY A 442 -18.10 -23.69 11.86
N ARG A 443 -18.06 -22.98 10.73
CA ARG A 443 -19.13 -22.94 9.74
C ARG A 443 -18.88 -23.93 8.61
N GLU A 444 -19.94 -24.62 8.21
CA GLU A 444 -19.92 -25.51 7.04
C GLU A 444 -19.96 -24.74 5.72
N ARG A 445 -20.50 -23.52 5.74
CA ARG A 445 -20.68 -22.68 4.56
C ARG A 445 -19.98 -21.33 4.70
N VAL A 446 -19.62 -20.75 3.57
CA VAL A 446 -18.88 -19.49 3.48
C VAL A 446 -19.82 -18.34 3.15
N GLY A 447 -19.89 -17.34 4.04
CA GLY A 447 -20.64 -16.11 3.81
C GLY A 447 -19.84 -15.08 3.01
N VAL A 448 -20.54 -14.14 2.36
CA VAL A 448 -19.92 -13.08 1.55
C VAL A 448 -19.07 -12.12 2.39
N GLU A 449 -19.35 -11.97 3.69
CA GLU A 449 -18.57 -11.15 4.61
C GLU A 449 -17.17 -11.71 4.84
N MET A 450 -17.01 -13.05 4.81
CA MET A 450 -15.71 -13.71 4.89
C MET A 450 -14.93 -13.52 3.59
N LEU A 451 -15.63 -13.59 2.45
CA LEU A 451 -15.04 -13.29 1.14
C LEU A 451 -14.58 -11.84 1.04
N ASN A 452 -15.37 -10.89 1.54
CA ASN A 452 -14.99 -9.50 1.59
C ASN A 452 -13.74 -9.25 2.45
N ARG A 453 -13.69 -9.85 3.66
CA ARG A 453 -12.49 -9.78 4.51
C ARG A 453 -11.26 -10.36 3.83
N ALA A 454 -11.42 -11.44 3.07
CA ALA A 454 -10.35 -12.06 2.32
C ALA A 454 -9.86 -11.16 1.16
N VAL A 455 -10.76 -10.59 0.35
CA VAL A 455 -10.40 -9.63 -0.72
C VAL A 455 -9.65 -8.43 -0.14
N ALA A 456 -10.19 -7.81 0.91
CA ALA A 456 -9.55 -6.70 1.60
C ALA A 456 -8.14 -7.04 2.10
N ARG A 457 -7.91 -8.26 2.59
CA ARG A 457 -6.59 -8.72 3.02
C ARG A 457 -5.62 -8.83 1.85
N TRP A 458 -6.03 -9.48 0.75
CA TRP A 458 -5.15 -9.73 -0.38
C TRP A 458 -4.83 -8.48 -1.21
N CYS A 459 -5.78 -7.55 -1.34
CA CYS A 459 -5.50 -6.22 -1.90
C CYS A 459 -4.39 -5.52 -1.09
N ARG A 460 -4.60 -5.38 0.23
CA ARG A 460 -3.62 -4.73 1.12
C ARG A 460 -2.26 -5.38 1.07
N LEU A 461 -2.18 -6.71 1.19
CA LEU A 461 -0.90 -7.41 1.18
C LEU A 461 -0.16 -7.19 -0.14
N LEU A 462 -0.86 -7.22 -1.29
CA LEU A 462 -0.22 -6.98 -2.58
C LEU A 462 0.14 -5.51 -2.85
N ASP A 463 -0.40 -4.57 -2.06
CA ASP A 463 0.04 -3.18 -2.07
C ASP A 463 1.31 -2.95 -1.22
N LEU A 464 1.64 -3.88 -0.32
CA LEU A 464 2.89 -3.81 0.44
C LEU A 464 4.07 -4.14 -0.46
N ARG A 465 5.02 -3.21 -0.52
CA ARG A 465 6.19 -3.25 -1.39
C ARG A 465 6.90 -4.62 -1.44
N PRO A 466 7.31 -5.24 -0.32
CA PRO A 466 8.08 -6.48 -0.42
C PRO A 466 7.24 -7.66 -0.91
N ILE A 467 5.96 -7.72 -0.53
CA ILE A 467 5.01 -8.74 -1.02
C ILE A 467 4.76 -8.54 -2.52
N ARG A 468 4.59 -7.29 -2.96
CA ARG A 468 4.42 -6.93 -4.37
C ARG A 468 5.65 -7.29 -5.21
N LEU A 469 6.85 -7.08 -4.68
CA LEU A 469 8.10 -7.49 -5.35
C LEU A 469 8.17 -9.01 -5.51
N ALA A 470 7.82 -9.76 -4.46
CA ALA A 470 7.78 -11.22 -4.52
C ALA A 470 6.73 -11.70 -5.54
N TYR A 471 5.55 -11.08 -5.56
CA TYR A 471 4.54 -11.32 -6.58
C TYR A 471 5.09 -11.10 -8.00
N VAL A 472 5.63 -9.92 -8.29
CA VAL A 472 6.11 -9.57 -9.64
C VAL A 472 7.23 -10.52 -10.08
N ARG A 473 8.20 -10.82 -9.19
CA ARG A 473 9.29 -11.74 -9.51
C ARG A 473 8.78 -13.16 -9.80
N ALA A 474 7.86 -13.67 -8.98
CA ALA A 474 7.29 -15.00 -9.20
C ALA A 474 6.43 -15.06 -10.48
N ALA A 475 5.67 -14.00 -10.75
CA ALA A 475 4.86 -13.89 -11.96
C ALA A 475 5.71 -13.88 -13.23
N LEU A 476 6.87 -13.22 -13.22
CA LEU A 476 7.77 -13.18 -14.39
C LEU A 476 8.54 -14.49 -14.62
N GLN A 477 8.59 -15.39 -13.63
CA GLN A 477 9.33 -16.65 -13.71
C GLN A 477 8.49 -17.84 -14.19
N GLY A 478 7.16 -17.77 -14.13
CA GLY A 478 6.26 -18.89 -14.47
C GLY A 478 4.99 -18.45 -15.15
#